data_AF-A0A2M8AJR4-F1
#
_entry.id   AF-A0A2M8AJR4-F1
#
_cell.length_a   1.000
_cell.length_b   1.000
_cell.length_c   1.000
_cell.angle_alpha   90.00
_cell.angle_beta   90.00
_cell.angle_gamma   90.00
#
_symmetry.space_group_name_H-M   'P 1'
#
loop_
_entity.id
_entity.type
_entity.pdbx_description
1 polymer ?
#
loop_
_entity_poly.entity_id
_entity_poly.type
_entity_poly.pdbx_seq_one_letter_code
_entity_poly.pdbx_strand_id
1 'polypeptide(L)'
;MREFILQELMQLTVINNNILLEYVDFCIENNIGHQIPRKSAIHHILPRAKRLPFQKYENLKEHPWNKTILTNYNHYYAHYLLAKSISHISISHSFCAMHKKDLINGRLDKIDLIPEIEFNKIYEERNQQSSKYLKEMIKVNDVIMSRGTYNNLRYPRPKHVIEKMSLKMKGNNNIIHLPGVIERIRKTKICNNLDIAGAEKAAITMKKEYITKDGKITTIYKENAKKISKTVTQEYTDQNGNITTIALERGKSKRLQMIKNGKWYVIRNVFDANIEMILPSAYVRKISPGLYTKTKENYLGMSAYGKNIFL
;
A
#
# COMPACT_ATOMS: atom_id res chain seq x y z
N MET A 1 -14.42 -38.54 21.29
CA MET A 1 -14.53 -37.07 21.16
C MET A 1 -13.41 -36.49 20.31
N ARG A 2 -12.14 -36.66 20.72
CA ARG A 2 -10.95 -36.26 19.94
C ARG A 2 -11.01 -36.72 18.47
N GLU A 3 -11.21 -38.03 18.24
CA GLU A 3 -11.35 -38.62 16.89
C GLU A 3 -12.39 -37.89 16.03
N PHE A 4 -13.56 -37.63 16.61
CA PHE A 4 -14.68 -36.99 15.92
C PHE A 4 -14.36 -35.54 15.53
N ILE A 5 -13.73 -34.78 16.42
CA ILE A 5 -13.28 -33.42 16.12
C ILE A 5 -12.27 -33.43 14.96
N LEU A 6 -11.31 -34.36 14.98
CA LEU A 6 -10.32 -34.50 13.91
C LEU A 6 -11.00 -34.85 12.58
N GLN A 7 -11.92 -35.81 12.58
CA GLN A 7 -12.69 -36.17 11.38
C GLN A 7 -13.45 -34.98 10.79
N GLU A 8 -14.06 -34.14 11.62
CA GLU A 8 -14.73 -32.92 11.16
C GLU A 8 -13.74 -31.90 10.59
N LEU A 9 -12.60 -31.67 11.23
CA LEU A 9 -11.57 -30.73 10.74
C LEU A 9 -10.91 -31.21 9.45
N MET A 10 -10.75 -32.53 9.26
CA MET A 10 -10.17 -33.13 8.05
C MET A 10 -11.04 -32.97 6.80
N GLN A 11 -12.28 -32.49 6.93
CA GLN A 11 -13.10 -32.07 5.77
C GLN A 11 -12.56 -30.80 5.09
N LEU A 12 -11.64 -30.07 5.74
CA LEU A 12 -10.99 -28.90 5.20
C LEU A 12 -9.63 -29.25 4.58
N THR A 13 -9.03 -28.29 3.86
CA THR A 13 -7.67 -28.44 3.33
C THR A 13 -6.64 -28.37 4.46
N VAL A 14 -6.23 -29.53 4.96
CA VAL A 14 -5.16 -29.68 5.96
C VAL A 14 -3.80 -29.50 5.28
N ILE A 15 -2.96 -28.62 5.83
CA ILE A 15 -1.60 -28.34 5.36
C ILE A 15 -0.53 -28.91 6.30
N ASN A 16 -0.88 -29.19 7.57
CA ASN A 16 0.00 -29.87 8.50
C ASN A 16 -0.80 -30.72 9.49
N ASN A 17 -0.75 -32.04 9.33
CA ASN A 17 -1.50 -32.98 10.15
C ASN A 17 -0.99 -33.06 11.60
N ASN A 18 0.33 -32.99 11.80
CA ASN A 18 0.90 -33.08 13.16
C ASN A 18 0.48 -31.87 14.00
N ILE A 19 0.50 -30.67 13.42
CA ILE A 19 0.02 -29.45 14.09
C ILE A 19 -1.51 -29.50 14.31
N LEU A 20 -2.26 -30.17 13.42
CA LEU A 20 -3.71 -30.34 13.62
C LEU A 20 -4.01 -31.21 14.84
N LEU A 21 -3.26 -32.30 15.01
CA LEU A 21 -3.35 -33.16 16.18
C LEU A 21 -2.98 -32.37 17.45
N GLU A 22 -1.85 -31.64 17.41
CA GLU A 22 -1.41 -30.75 18.49
C GLU A 22 -2.49 -29.72 18.85
N TYR A 23 -3.14 -29.10 17.87
CA TYR A 23 -4.22 -28.13 18.11
C TYR A 23 -5.38 -28.74 18.90
N VAL A 24 -5.84 -29.94 18.52
CA VAL A 24 -6.98 -30.59 19.17
C VAL A 24 -6.60 -30.98 20.60
N ASP A 25 -5.42 -31.57 20.78
CA ASP A 25 -4.91 -31.97 22.09
C ASP A 25 -4.72 -30.75 23.00
N PHE A 26 -4.08 -29.70 22.47
CA PHE A 26 -3.89 -28.44 23.17
C PHE A 26 -5.22 -27.86 23.68
N CYS A 27 -6.26 -27.85 22.84
CA CYS A 27 -7.58 -27.34 23.24
C CYS A 27 -8.25 -28.14 24.36
N ILE A 28 -8.06 -29.47 24.36
CA ILE A 28 -8.64 -30.39 25.35
C ILE A 28 -7.88 -30.27 26.67
N GLU A 29 -6.55 -30.34 26.61
CA GLU A 29 -5.65 -30.37 27.77
C GLU A 29 -5.58 -29.03 28.50
N ASN A 30 -5.67 -27.91 27.78
CA ASN A 30 -5.58 -26.57 28.37
C ASN A 30 -6.93 -25.97 28.78
N ASN A 31 -8.00 -26.76 28.78
CA ASN A 31 -9.31 -26.31 29.20
C ASN A 31 -9.34 -26.04 30.72
N ILE A 32 -9.45 -24.77 31.12
CA ILE A 32 -9.46 -24.38 32.54
C ILE A 32 -10.83 -24.62 33.23
N GLY A 33 -11.84 -25.10 32.48
CA GLY A 33 -13.14 -25.54 33.00
C GLY A 33 -14.11 -24.40 33.39
N HIS A 34 -13.60 -23.23 33.76
CA HIS A 34 -14.41 -22.07 34.16
C HIS A 34 -13.83 -20.76 33.61
N GLN A 35 -14.69 -19.78 33.32
CA GLN A 35 -14.23 -18.47 32.86
C GLN A 35 -13.65 -17.66 34.01
N ILE A 36 -12.43 -17.18 33.81
CA ILE A 36 -11.78 -16.15 34.62
C ILE A 36 -11.98 -14.80 33.92
N PRO A 37 -12.67 -13.82 34.56
CA PRO A 37 -12.93 -12.52 33.96
C PRO A 37 -11.66 -11.84 33.46
N ARG A 38 -11.70 -11.34 32.22
CA ARG A 38 -10.60 -10.64 31.51
C ARG A 38 -9.31 -11.44 31.29
N LYS A 39 -9.17 -12.64 31.85
CA LYS A 39 -7.98 -13.51 31.72
C LYS A 39 -8.21 -14.74 30.85
N SER A 40 -9.46 -15.02 30.51
CA SER A 40 -9.84 -16.20 29.71
C SER A 40 -10.90 -15.86 28.66
N ALA A 41 -11.03 -16.74 27.69
CA ALA A 41 -12.03 -16.69 26.63
C ALA A 41 -12.62 -18.09 26.37
N ILE A 42 -13.87 -18.13 25.93
CA ILE A 42 -14.44 -19.33 25.31
C ILE A 42 -13.86 -19.45 23.91
N HIS A 43 -13.36 -20.64 23.61
CA HIS A 43 -12.89 -21.08 22.30
C HIS A 43 -13.83 -22.15 21.74
N HIS A 44 -14.11 -22.07 20.44
CA HIS A 44 -14.76 -23.14 19.69
C HIS A 44 -13.69 -24.03 19.06
N ILE A 45 -13.65 -25.33 19.40
CA ILE A 45 -12.64 -26.25 18.83
C ILE A 45 -12.86 -26.42 17.32
N LEU A 46 -14.11 -26.59 16.89
CA LEU A 46 -14.58 -26.45 15.52
C LEU A 46 -15.04 -24.98 15.31
N PRO A 47 -14.30 -24.16 14.56
CA PRO A 47 -14.50 -22.72 14.59
C PRO A 47 -15.86 -22.28 14.06
N ARG A 48 -16.45 -21.32 14.76
CA ARG A 48 -17.66 -20.64 14.33
C ARG A 48 -17.34 -19.60 13.24
N ALA A 49 -17.51 -19.98 11.98
CA ALA A 49 -17.49 -19.04 10.86
C ALA A 49 -18.52 -19.40 9.79
N LYS A 50 -19.19 -18.38 9.22
CA LYS A 50 -20.20 -18.55 8.16
C LYS A 50 -19.73 -19.28 6.89
N ARG A 51 -18.42 -19.41 6.71
CA ARG A 51 -17.81 -20.07 5.54
C ARG A 51 -17.24 -21.44 5.87
N LEU A 52 -17.30 -21.86 7.13
CA LEU A 52 -16.89 -23.19 7.56
C LEU A 52 -18.12 -24.11 7.68
N PRO A 53 -17.96 -25.42 7.48
CA PRO A 53 -19.05 -26.40 7.53
C PRO A 53 -19.51 -26.74 8.96
N PHE A 54 -19.03 -26.01 9.97
CA PHE A 54 -19.26 -26.31 11.39
C PHE A 54 -20.42 -25.56 12.03
N GLN A 55 -21.29 -24.93 11.22
CA GLN A 55 -22.41 -24.13 11.72
C GLN A 55 -23.39 -24.95 12.55
N LYS A 56 -23.57 -26.23 12.20
CA LYS A 56 -24.36 -27.20 12.99
C LYS A 56 -23.87 -27.37 14.43
N TYR A 57 -22.62 -26.99 14.73
CA TYR A 57 -21.99 -27.14 16.05
C TYR A 57 -21.76 -25.81 16.78
N GLU A 58 -22.36 -24.71 16.31
CA GLU A 58 -22.06 -23.38 16.88
C GLU A 58 -22.64 -23.17 18.29
N ASN A 59 -23.75 -23.87 18.59
CA ASN A 59 -24.44 -23.76 19.88
C ASN A 59 -23.70 -24.58 20.94
N LEU A 60 -22.96 -23.89 21.80
CA LEU A 60 -22.16 -24.51 22.86
C LEU A 60 -22.99 -25.07 24.04
N LYS A 61 -24.29 -24.80 24.10
CA LYS A 61 -25.19 -25.46 25.06
C LYS A 61 -25.58 -26.85 24.57
N GLU A 62 -25.86 -26.98 23.27
CA GLU A 62 -26.20 -28.26 22.62
C GLU A 62 -24.95 -29.11 22.32
N HIS A 63 -23.82 -28.44 22.07
CA HIS A 63 -22.54 -29.09 21.77
C HIS A 63 -21.44 -28.65 22.75
N PRO A 64 -21.55 -29.02 24.05
CA PRO A 64 -20.60 -28.60 25.07
C PRO A 64 -19.18 -29.13 24.81
N TRP A 65 -19.04 -30.25 24.09
CA TRP A 65 -17.75 -30.79 23.65
C TRP A 65 -17.00 -29.86 22.67
N ASN A 66 -17.69 -28.95 21.97
CA ASN A 66 -17.08 -27.98 21.06
C ASN A 66 -16.58 -26.73 21.82
N LYS A 67 -16.86 -26.63 23.12
CA LYS A 67 -16.45 -25.52 23.99
C LYS A 67 -15.21 -25.92 24.76
N THR A 68 -14.17 -25.10 24.67
CA THR A 68 -13.08 -25.09 25.65
C THR A 68 -12.91 -23.68 26.21
N ILE A 69 -12.50 -23.56 27.46
CA ILE A 69 -12.21 -22.26 28.09
C ILE A 69 -10.71 -22.19 28.24
N LEU A 70 -10.09 -21.19 27.62
CA LEU A 70 -8.65 -21.03 27.55
C LEU A 70 -8.24 -19.70 28.18
N THR A 71 -7.03 -19.61 28.73
CA THR A 71 -6.42 -18.32 29.06
C THR A 71 -6.27 -17.47 27.80
N ASN A 72 -6.12 -16.15 27.93
CA ASN A 72 -5.98 -15.28 26.74
C ASN A 72 -4.82 -15.72 25.84
N TYR A 73 -3.68 -16.10 26.44
CA TYR A 73 -2.54 -16.65 25.71
C TYR A 73 -2.89 -17.97 25.01
N ASN A 74 -3.49 -18.93 25.74
CA ASN A 74 -3.84 -20.23 25.15
C ASN A 74 -4.88 -20.10 24.04
N HIS A 75 -5.85 -19.19 24.18
CA HIS A 75 -6.82 -18.89 23.13
C HIS A 75 -6.13 -18.35 21.87
N TYR A 76 -5.19 -17.41 22.04
CA TYR A 76 -4.38 -16.88 20.96
C TYR A 76 -3.51 -17.96 20.29
N TYR A 77 -2.84 -18.80 21.09
CA TYR A 77 -1.99 -19.89 20.60
C TYR A 77 -2.79 -20.98 19.88
N ALA A 78 -3.97 -21.33 20.37
CA ALA A 78 -4.87 -22.27 19.70
C ALA A 78 -5.25 -21.78 18.29
N HIS A 79 -5.51 -20.49 18.14
CA HIS A 79 -5.76 -19.90 16.82
C HIS A 79 -4.53 -19.92 15.91
N TYR A 80 -3.33 -19.77 16.45
CA TYR A 80 -2.08 -19.93 15.71
C TYR A 80 -1.88 -21.37 15.21
N LEU A 81 -2.01 -22.37 16.08
CA LEU A 81 -1.91 -23.79 15.70
C LEU A 81 -2.92 -24.15 14.62
N LEU A 82 -4.16 -23.69 14.76
CA LEU A 82 -5.19 -23.93 13.76
C LEU A 82 -4.88 -23.26 12.41
N ALA A 83 -4.35 -22.03 12.43
CA ALA A 83 -3.95 -21.33 11.22
C ALA A 83 -2.74 -21.96 10.51
N LYS A 84 -1.87 -22.66 11.25
CA LYS A 84 -0.75 -23.42 10.66
C LYS A 84 -1.11 -24.82 10.18
N SER A 85 -2.24 -25.37 10.64
CA SER A 85 -2.68 -26.71 10.26
C SER A 85 -3.72 -26.74 9.15
N ILE A 86 -4.54 -25.69 9.01
CA ILE A 86 -5.63 -25.64 8.01
C ILE A 86 -5.54 -24.39 7.13
N SER A 87 -5.55 -24.61 5.81
CA SER A 87 -5.55 -23.54 4.81
C SER A 87 -6.97 -23.04 4.56
N HIS A 88 -7.42 -22.07 5.36
CA HIS A 88 -8.72 -21.44 5.16
C HIS A 88 -8.75 -19.97 5.61
N ILE A 89 -9.24 -19.08 4.73
CA ILE A 89 -9.25 -17.61 4.92
C ILE A 89 -9.82 -17.20 6.28
N SER A 90 -10.94 -17.81 6.69
CA SER A 90 -11.59 -17.44 7.97
C SER A 90 -10.77 -17.84 9.19
N ILE A 91 -10.02 -18.95 9.11
CA ILE A 91 -9.19 -19.43 10.23
C ILE A 91 -8.00 -18.48 10.41
N SER A 92 -7.24 -18.27 9.33
CA SER A 92 -6.09 -17.36 9.35
C SER A 92 -6.51 -15.92 9.68
N HIS A 93 -7.68 -15.48 9.21
CA HIS A 93 -8.19 -14.15 9.56
C HIS A 93 -8.45 -13.98 11.06
N SER A 94 -9.04 -14.97 11.72
CA SER A 94 -9.31 -14.92 13.16
C SER A 94 -8.01 -14.81 13.96
N PHE A 95 -7.00 -15.61 13.62
CA PHE A 95 -5.66 -15.50 14.23
C PHE A 95 -5.06 -14.11 14.02
N CYS A 96 -5.00 -13.62 12.78
CA CYS A 96 -4.37 -12.32 12.49
C CYS A 96 -5.11 -11.15 13.15
N ALA A 97 -6.44 -11.21 13.23
CA ALA A 97 -7.23 -10.20 13.91
C ALA A 97 -6.92 -10.18 15.42
N MET A 98 -6.77 -11.36 16.02
CA MET A 98 -6.49 -11.52 17.45
C MET A 98 -5.10 -11.01 17.83
N HIS A 99 -4.07 -11.35 17.06
CA HIS A 99 -2.70 -10.90 17.27
C HIS A 99 -2.61 -9.39 17.54
N LYS A 100 -3.33 -8.59 16.74
CA LYS A 100 -3.37 -7.14 16.91
C LYS A 100 -4.39 -6.69 17.97
N LYS A 101 -5.59 -7.25 17.97
CA LYS A 101 -6.70 -6.80 18.82
C LYS A 101 -6.41 -7.08 20.29
N ASP A 102 -5.89 -8.25 20.62
CA ASP A 102 -5.70 -8.67 22.00
C ASP A 102 -4.47 -8.00 22.62
N LEU A 103 -3.44 -7.68 21.83
CA LEU A 103 -2.38 -6.76 22.24
C LEU A 103 -2.93 -5.37 22.58
N ILE A 104 -3.75 -4.77 21.69
CA ILE A 104 -4.33 -3.43 21.91
C ILE A 104 -5.23 -3.41 23.16
N ASN A 105 -5.93 -4.51 23.43
CA ASN A 105 -6.83 -4.62 24.58
C ASN A 105 -6.12 -5.02 25.88
N GLY A 106 -4.78 -5.17 25.88
CA GLY A 106 -4.01 -5.60 27.06
C GLY A 106 -4.33 -7.03 27.52
N ARG A 107 -4.75 -7.91 26.60
CA ARG A 107 -4.99 -9.33 26.87
C ARG A 107 -3.76 -10.20 26.62
N LEU A 108 -2.82 -9.69 25.83
CA LEU A 108 -1.53 -10.28 25.51
C LEU A 108 -0.45 -9.21 25.68
N ASP A 109 0.72 -9.62 26.12
CA ASP A 109 1.93 -8.80 26.10
C ASP A 109 2.73 -9.04 24.82
N LYS A 110 3.69 -8.14 24.52
CA LYS A 110 4.54 -8.30 23.32
C LYS A 110 5.36 -9.60 23.34
N ILE A 111 5.72 -10.07 24.52
CA ILE A 111 6.48 -11.32 24.71
C ILE A 111 5.65 -12.57 24.38
N ASP A 112 4.33 -12.47 24.51
CA ASP A 112 3.39 -13.56 24.20
C ASP A 112 3.14 -13.72 22.68
N LEU A 113 3.56 -12.73 21.90
CA LEU A 113 3.29 -12.73 20.46
C LEU A 113 4.19 -13.74 19.76
N ILE A 114 3.55 -14.56 18.91
CA ILE A 114 4.22 -15.36 17.90
C ILE A 114 5.22 -14.48 17.12
N PRO A 115 6.45 -14.97 16.85
CA PRO A 115 7.48 -14.20 16.15
C PRO A 115 6.98 -13.55 14.86
N GLU A 116 7.44 -12.32 14.62
CA GLU A 116 6.96 -11.49 13.50
C GLU A 116 7.11 -12.18 12.14
N ILE A 117 8.19 -12.94 11.94
CA ILE A 117 8.44 -13.71 10.71
C ILE A 117 7.32 -14.73 10.46
N GLU A 118 6.91 -15.47 11.49
CA GLU A 118 5.85 -16.47 11.38
C GLU A 118 4.48 -15.83 11.21
N PHE A 119 4.21 -14.76 11.95
CA PHE A 119 2.99 -13.99 11.80
C PHE A 119 2.84 -13.43 10.38
N ASN A 120 3.90 -12.82 9.83
CA ASN A 120 3.89 -12.23 8.51
C ASN A 120 3.63 -13.27 7.42
N LYS A 121 4.21 -14.47 7.54
CA LYS A 121 3.92 -15.58 6.61
C LYS A 121 2.43 -15.91 6.56
N ILE A 122 1.79 -16.15 7.71
CA ILE A 122 0.35 -16.46 7.77
C ILE A 122 -0.49 -15.28 7.26
N TYR A 123 -0.08 -14.05 7.59
CA TYR A 123 -0.77 -12.84 7.16
C TYR A 123 -0.74 -12.65 5.64
N GLU A 124 0.41 -12.89 5.01
CA GLU A 124 0.60 -12.84 3.55
C GLU A 124 -0.25 -13.90 2.85
N GLU A 125 -0.16 -15.16 3.29
CA GLU A 125 -0.96 -16.27 2.76
C GLU A 125 -2.47 -15.95 2.83
N ARG A 126 -2.93 -15.47 3.99
CA ARG A 126 -4.32 -15.03 4.20
C ARG A 126 -4.73 -13.93 3.22
N ASN A 127 -3.85 -12.95 2.95
CA ASN A 127 -4.14 -11.87 2.01
C ASN A 127 -4.17 -12.36 0.56
N GLN A 128 -3.28 -13.27 0.19
CA GLN A 128 -3.29 -13.90 -1.14
C GLN A 128 -4.59 -14.68 -1.36
N GLN A 129 -4.98 -15.52 -0.40
CA GLN A 129 -6.24 -16.28 -0.47
C GLN A 129 -7.46 -15.35 -0.53
N SER A 130 -7.51 -14.31 0.30
CA SER A 130 -8.58 -13.33 0.28
C SER A 130 -8.65 -12.57 -1.05
N SER A 131 -7.50 -12.22 -1.63
CA SER A 131 -7.41 -11.55 -2.94
C SER A 131 -7.93 -12.45 -4.04
N LYS A 132 -7.51 -13.72 -4.07
CA LYS A 132 -8.00 -14.73 -5.02
C LYS A 132 -9.53 -14.89 -4.91
N TYR A 133 -10.05 -15.05 -3.70
CA TYR A 133 -11.48 -15.20 -3.44
C TYR A 133 -12.31 -13.99 -3.90
N LEU A 134 -11.83 -12.77 -3.67
CA LEU A 134 -12.55 -11.55 -4.08
C LEU A 134 -12.51 -11.31 -5.59
N LYS A 135 -11.47 -11.81 -6.29
CA LYS A 135 -11.32 -11.70 -7.74
C LYS A 135 -12.08 -12.77 -8.51
N GLU A 136 -12.53 -13.83 -7.85
CA GLU A 136 -13.36 -14.88 -8.45
C GLU A 136 -14.62 -14.27 -9.10
N MET A 137 -14.89 -14.65 -10.34
CA MET A 137 -16.07 -14.22 -11.07
C MET A 137 -17.25 -15.10 -10.72
N ILE A 138 -18.38 -14.50 -10.36
CA ILE A 138 -19.62 -15.18 -10.00
C ILE A 138 -20.76 -14.65 -10.85
N LYS A 139 -21.75 -15.52 -11.13
CA LYS A 139 -22.99 -15.14 -11.81
C LYS A 139 -24.04 -14.81 -10.75
N VAL A 140 -24.57 -13.59 -10.76
CA VAL A 140 -25.65 -13.14 -9.86
C VAL A 140 -26.69 -12.44 -10.72
N ASN A 141 -27.94 -12.94 -10.73
CA ASN A 141 -29.04 -12.40 -11.54
C ASN A 141 -28.62 -12.17 -13.00
N ASP A 142 -28.03 -13.18 -13.62
CA ASP A 142 -27.50 -13.17 -14.99
C ASP A 142 -26.36 -12.20 -15.31
N VAL A 143 -25.85 -11.46 -14.32
CA VAL A 143 -24.67 -10.62 -14.47
C VAL A 143 -23.43 -11.34 -13.93
N ILE A 144 -22.38 -11.40 -14.74
CA ILE A 144 -21.07 -11.90 -14.31
C ILE A 144 -20.29 -10.74 -13.68
N MET A 145 -19.94 -10.88 -12.41
CA MET A 145 -19.14 -9.88 -11.70
C MET A 145 -18.17 -10.52 -10.73
N SER A 146 -17.13 -9.77 -10.34
CA SER A 146 -16.24 -10.25 -9.28
C SER A 146 -17.01 -10.37 -7.96
N ARG A 147 -16.64 -11.36 -7.15
CA ARG A 147 -17.21 -11.53 -5.81
C ARG A 147 -16.98 -10.30 -4.93
N GLY A 148 -15.86 -9.58 -5.12
CA GLY A 148 -15.60 -8.30 -4.48
C GLY A 148 -16.60 -7.22 -4.87
N THR A 149 -16.95 -7.12 -6.16
CA THR A 149 -17.99 -6.20 -6.65
C THR A 149 -19.33 -6.52 -6.00
N TYR A 150 -19.74 -7.80 -6.03
CA TYR A 150 -20.99 -8.25 -5.43
C TYR A 150 -21.05 -7.93 -3.92
N ASN A 151 -19.98 -8.20 -3.18
CA ASN A 151 -19.94 -7.91 -1.74
C ASN A 151 -20.08 -6.41 -1.44
N ASN A 152 -19.47 -5.54 -2.25
CA ASN A 152 -19.60 -4.09 -2.08
C ASN A 152 -21.03 -3.59 -2.36
N LEU A 153 -21.75 -4.23 -3.29
CA LEU A 153 -23.15 -3.93 -3.58
C LEU A 153 -24.07 -4.41 -2.46
N ARG A 154 -23.84 -5.63 -1.94
CA ARG A 154 -24.66 -6.23 -0.89
C ARG A 154 -24.46 -5.58 0.48
N TYR A 155 -23.23 -5.15 0.77
CA TYR A 155 -22.87 -4.54 2.05
C TYR A 155 -22.18 -3.20 1.80
N PRO A 156 -22.95 -2.16 1.42
CA PRO A 156 -22.38 -0.85 1.19
C PRO A 156 -21.71 -0.35 2.47
N ARG A 157 -20.49 0.19 2.34
CA ARG A 157 -19.76 0.71 3.49
C ARG A 157 -20.45 1.97 4.00
N PRO A 158 -20.59 2.14 5.32
CA PRO A 158 -21.10 3.39 5.87
C PRO A 158 -20.27 4.59 5.39
N LYS A 159 -20.93 5.72 5.13
CA LYS A 159 -20.31 6.95 4.61
C LYS A 159 -19.08 7.38 5.41
N HIS A 160 -19.16 7.36 6.74
CA HIS A 160 -18.04 7.73 7.62
C HIS A 160 -16.80 6.83 7.45
N VAL A 161 -16.97 5.56 7.09
CA VAL A 161 -15.85 4.64 6.80
C VAL A 161 -15.19 5.03 5.48
N ILE A 162 -16.00 5.34 4.46
CA ILE A 162 -15.52 5.82 3.16
C ILE A 162 -14.76 7.14 3.34
N GLU A 163 -15.29 8.07 4.13
CA GLU A 163 -14.64 9.34 4.47
C GLU A 163 -13.32 9.13 5.22
N LYS A 164 -13.29 8.25 6.24
CA LYS A 164 -12.05 7.92 6.97
C LYS A 164 -11.00 7.25 6.09
N MET A 165 -11.43 6.39 5.15
CA MET A 165 -10.53 5.81 4.15
C MET A 165 -10.01 6.87 3.19
N SER A 166 -10.88 7.75 2.68
CA SER A 166 -10.49 8.88 1.84
C SER A 166 -9.49 9.79 2.56
N LEU A 167 -9.72 10.12 3.83
CA LEU A 167 -8.80 10.91 4.66
C LEU A 167 -7.45 10.21 4.87
N LYS A 168 -7.43 8.90 5.10
CA LYS A 168 -6.17 8.11 5.15
C LYS A 168 -5.44 8.11 3.82
N MET A 169 -6.16 8.07 2.71
CA MET A 169 -5.60 8.18 1.35
C MET A 169 -5.20 9.61 0.96
N LYS A 170 -5.65 10.63 1.70
CA LYS A 170 -5.26 12.04 1.58
C LYS A 170 -3.94 12.38 2.29
N GLY A 171 -3.35 11.45 3.04
CA GLY A 171 -2.04 11.64 3.71
C GLY A 171 -0.85 11.64 2.74
N ASN A 172 0.31 12.09 3.24
CA ASN A 172 1.58 12.35 2.53
C ASN A 172 2.13 11.24 1.61
N ASN A 173 1.56 10.04 1.61
CA ASN A 173 1.95 8.93 0.72
C ASN A 173 1.22 8.92 -0.63
N ASN A 174 0.23 9.80 -0.84
CA ASN A 174 -0.44 9.95 -2.12
C ASN A 174 0.10 11.18 -2.85
N ILE A 175 0.97 10.95 -3.85
CA ILE A 175 1.63 11.97 -4.68
C ILE A 175 0.67 13.06 -5.17
N ILE A 176 -0.60 12.70 -5.40
CA ILE A 176 -1.64 13.60 -5.90
C ILE A 176 -1.91 14.75 -4.92
N HIS A 177 -1.79 14.53 -3.61
CA HIS A 177 -2.03 15.54 -2.57
C HIS A 177 -0.77 16.28 -2.12
N LEU A 178 0.40 16.00 -2.72
CA LEU A 178 1.58 16.82 -2.50
C LEU A 178 1.30 18.25 -3.00
N PRO A 179 1.71 19.30 -2.24
CA PRO A 179 1.49 20.68 -2.63
C PRO A 179 1.89 20.95 -4.10
N GLY A 180 0.93 21.48 -4.87
CA GLY A 180 1.13 21.83 -6.28
C GLY A 180 1.15 20.67 -7.28
N VAL A 181 0.90 19.40 -6.89
CA VAL A 181 0.75 18.29 -7.87
C VAL A 181 -0.57 18.38 -8.63
N ILE A 182 -1.69 18.62 -7.93
CA ILE A 182 -3.00 18.87 -8.58
C ILE A 182 -2.91 20.08 -9.52
N GLU A 183 -2.28 21.16 -9.06
CA GLU A 183 -2.06 22.37 -9.83
C GLU A 183 -1.22 22.11 -11.10
N ARG A 184 -0.22 21.22 -11.00
CA ARG A 184 0.61 20.78 -12.14
C ARG A 184 -0.20 19.92 -13.13
N ILE A 185 -1.04 19.01 -12.64
CA ILE A 185 -1.91 18.16 -13.48
C ILE A 185 -2.96 19.00 -14.21
N ARG A 186 -3.57 19.98 -13.54
CA ARG A 186 -4.51 20.95 -14.15
C ARG A 186 -3.86 21.83 -15.23
N LYS A 187 -2.56 22.11 -15.10
CA LYS A 187 -1.78 22.91 -16.08
C LYS A 187 -1.30 22.11 -17.30
N THR A 188 -1.34 20.78 -17.26
CA THR A 188 -1.04 19.94 -18.44
C THR A 188 -2.23 19.96 -19.41
N LYS A 189 -1.99 20.52 -20.61
CA LYS A 189 -2.91 20.98 -21.68
C LYS A 189 -4.06 20.08 -22.17
N ILE A 190 -4.40 18.96 -21.51
CA ILE A 190 -5.44 18.04 -22.00
C ILE A 190 -6.74 18.17 -21.20
N CYS A 191 -6.72 18.69 -19.96
CA CYS A 191 -7.91 18.62 -19.10
C CYS A 191 -8.07 19.83 -18.17
N ASN A 192 -8.45 21.00 -18.71
CA ASN A 192 -8.73 22.19 -17.88
C ASN A 192 -9.94 22.01 -16.94
N ASN A 193 -10.75 20.96 -17.11
CA ASN A 193 -11.95 20.65 -16.32
C ASN A 193 -11.91 19.28 -15.63
N LEU A 194 -10.72 18.71 -15.37
CA LEU A 194 -10.68 17.46 -14.61
C LEU A 194 -10.91 17.73 -13.12
N ASP A 195 -12.01 17.20 -12.60
CA ASP A 195 -12.28 17.14 -11.17
C ASP A 195 -11.26 16.22 -10.47
N ILE A 196 -11.24 16.24 -9.13
CA ILE A 196 -10.28 15.47 -8.33
C ILE A 196 -10.40 13.97 -8.67
N ALA A 197 -11.63 13.47 -8.87
CA ALA A 197 -11.90 12.09 -9.22
C ALA A 197 -11.37 11.71 -10.62
N GLY A 198 -11.46 12.61 -11.59
CA GLY A 198 -10.88 12.42 -12.92
C GLY A 198 -9.36 12.41 -12.90
N ALA A 199 -8.73 13.27 -12.10
CA ALA A 199 -7.28 13.30 -11.92
C ALA A 199 -6.76 12.01 -11.25
N GLU A 200 -7.52 11.49 -10.27
CA GLU A 200 -7.24 10.20 -9.64
C GLU A 200 -7.36 9.03 -10.63
N LYS A 201 -8.42 8.99 -11.44
CA LYS A 201 -8.59 7.97 -12.49
C LYS A 201 -7.46 8.01 -13.52
N ALA A 202 -7.04 9.19 -13.96
CA ALA A 202 -5.93 9.35 -14.90
C ALA A 202 -4.62 8.85 -14.30
N ALA A 203 -4.32 9.19 -13.04
CA ALA A 203 -3.12 8.74 -12.34
C ALA A 203 -3.08 7.22 -12.14
N ILE A 204 -4.23 6.59 -11.88
CA ILE A 204 -4.36 5.13 -11.79
C ILE A 204 -4.10 4.48 -13.16
N THR A 205 -4.67 5.01 -14.23
CA THR A 205 -4.45 4.51 -15.60
C THR A 205 -2.97 4.60 -15.99
N MET A 206 -2.26 5.66 -15.57
CA MET A 206 -0.82 5.80 -15.87
C MET A 206 0.07 4.76 -15.18
N LYS A 207 -0.38 4.20 -14.05
CA LYS A 207 0.32 3.15 -13.29
C LYS A 207 -0.10 1.73 -13.65
N LYS A 208 -1.17 1.57 -14.43
CA LYS A 208 -1.64 0.24 -14.84
C LYS A 208 -0.59 -0.44 -15.72
N GLU A 209 -0.19 -1.64 -15.32
CA GLU A 209 0.73 -2.47 -16.09
C GLU A 209 0.04 -3.01 -17.33
N TYR A 210 0.75 -2.96 -18.46
CA TYR A 210 0.32 -3.57 -19.71
C TYR A 210 1.50 -4.25 -20.40
N ILE A 211 1.18 -5.22 -21.24
CA ILE A 211 2.16 -5.97 -22.02
C ILE A 211 2.36 -5.26 -23.36
N THR A 212 3.59 -4.88 -23.68
CA THR A 212 3.93 -4.28 -24.99
C THR A 212 3.84 -5.33 -26.10
N LYS A 213 3.85 -4.88 -27.36
CA LYS A 213 3.90 -5.78 -28.54
C LYS A 213 5.09 -6.75 -28.50
N ASP A 214 6.15 -6.40 -27.77
CA ASP A 214 7.36 -7.21 -27.60
C ASP A 214 7.30 -8.12 -26.35
N GLY A 215 6.12 -8.29 -25.73
CA GLY A 215 5.91 -9.17 -24.58
C GLY A 215 6.41 -8.63 -23.23
N LYS A 216 6.86 -7.37 -23.15
CA LYS A 216 7.40 -6.79 -21.91
C LYS A 216 6.32 -6.10 -21.08
N ILE A 217 6.32 -6.35 -19.77
CA ILE A 217 5.44 -5.66 -18.83
C ILE A 217 6.00 -4.26 -18.58
N THR A 218 5.22 -3.23 -18.91
CA THR A 218 5.58 -1.82 -18.70
C THR A 218 4.37 -1.02 -18.20
N THR A 219 4.58 0.25 -17.88
CA THR A 219 3.50 1.20 -17.55
C THR A 219 3.60 2.43 -18.44
N ILE A 220 2.51 3.16 -18.60
CA ILE A 220 2.49 4.42 -19.37
C ILE A 220 3.53 5.40 -18.79
N TYR A 221 3.68 5.40 -17.46
CA TYR A 221 4.70 6.19 -16.77
C TYR A 221 6.13 5.81 -17.19
N LYS A 222 6.46 4.50 -17.22
CA LYS A 222 7.78 4.01 -17.61
C LYS A 222 8.10 4.31 -19.08
N GLU A 223 7.13 4.16 -19.98
CA GLU A 223 7.32 4.48 -21.40
C GLU A 223 7.50 5.98 -21.64
N ASN A 224 6.74 6.83 -20.95
CA ASN A 224 6.92 8.28 -21.04
C ASN A 224 8.25 8.74 -20.45
N ALA A 225 8.71 8.14 -19.35
CA ALA A 225 10.03 8.42 -18.79
C ALA A 225 11.17 8.06 -19.76
N LYS A 226 11.06 6.95 -20.50
CA LYS A 226 12.01 6.58 -21.57
C LYS A 226 12.03 7.61 -22.70
N LYS A 227 10.86 8.11 -23.13
CA LYS A 227 10.75 9.16 -24.16
C LYS A 227 11.38 10.48 -23.70
N ILE A 228 11.19 10.86 -22.45
CA ILE A 228 11.80 12.06 -21.85
C ILE A 228 13.32 11.88 -21.75
N SER A 229 13.79 10.71 -21.29
CA SER A 229 15.22 10.39 -21.24
C SER A 229 15.86 10.53 -22.63
N LYS A 230 15.28 9.91 -23.66
CA LYS A 230 15.74 10.06 -25.06
C LYS A 230 15.81 11.51 -25.53
N THR A 231 14.85 12.36 -25.16
CA THR A 231 14.88 13.78 -25.57
C THR A 231 15.96 14.60 -24.86
N VAL A 232 16.44 14.13 -23.71
CA VAL A 232 17.49 14.79 -22.93
C VAL A 232 18.88 14.26 -23.30
N THR A 233 19.01 12.98 -23.63
CA THR A 233 20.31 12.30 -23.82
C THR A 233 20.66 11.97 -25.27
N GLN A 234 19.70 11.99 -26.20
CA GLN A 234 19.99 11.70 -27.60
C GLN A 234 20.64 12.91 -28.26
N GLU A 235 21.93 12.76 -28.55
CA GLU A 235 22.75 13.72 -29.27
C GLU A 235 22.54 13.60 -30.78
N TYR A 236 22.55 14.73 -31.47
CA TYR A 236 22.58 14.83 -32.93
C TYR A 236 23.38 16.07 -33.35
N THR A 237 23.85 16.05 -34.58
CA THR A 237 24.56 17.18 -35.17
C THR A 237 23.57 18.18 -35.73
N ASP A 238 23.63 19.43 -35.27
CA ASP A 238 22.80 20.51 -35.77
C ASP A 238 23.26 20.98 -37.17
N GLN A 239 22.50 21.88 -37.78
CA GLN A 239 22.77 22.41 -39.14
C GLN A 239 24.11 23.17 -39.23
N ASN A 240 24.73 23.52 -38.09
CA ASN A 240 26.01 24.21 -38.01
C ASN A 240 27.16 23.26 -37.64
N GLY A 241 26.93 21.94 -37.62
CA GLY A 241 27.94 20.95 -37.31
C GLY A 241 28.18 20.69 -35.82
N ASN A 242 27.38 21.28 -34.91
CA ASN A 242 27.57 21.11 -33.48
C ASN A 242 26.78 19.92 -32.94
N ILE A 243 27.38 19.15 -32.04
CA ILE A 243 26.66 18.10 -31.30
C ILE A 243 25.75 18.77 -30.26
N THR A 244 24.46 18.50 -30.35
CA THR A 244 23.44 19.05 -29.44
C THR A 244 22.37 18.02 -29.11
N THR A 245 21.47 18.35 -28.19
CA THR A 245 20.31 17.51 -27.85
C THR A 245 19.02 18.28 -28.05
N ILE A 246 17.91 17.57 -28.22
CA ILE A 246 16.58 18.18 -28.43
C ILE A 246 16.21 19.08 -27.24
N ALA A 247 16.62 18.71 -26.03
CA ALA A 247 16.44 19.52 -24.83
C ALA A 247 17.24 20.84 -24.87
N LEU A 248 18.49 20.80 -25.33
CA LEU A 248 19.35 21.99 -25.47
C LEU A 248 18.81 22.97 -26.52
N GLU A 249 18.39 22.49 -27.69
CA GLU A 249 17.79 23.36 -28.72
C GLU A 249 16.46 23.98 -28.30
N ARG A 250 15.60 23.21 -27.63
CA ARG A 250 14.37 23.74 -27.03
C ARG A 250 14.68 24.79 -25.95
N GLY A 251 15.73 24.57 -25.16
CA GLY A 251 16.25 25.53 -24.19
C GLY A 251 16.71 26.83 -24.85
N LYS A 252 17.50 26.76 -25.92
CA LYS A 252 17.95 27.90 -26.73
C LYS A 252 16.77 28.68 -27.32
N SER A 253 15.83 27.98 -27.96
CA SER A 253 14.63 28.59 -28.56
C SER A 253 13.75 29.28 -27.51
N LYS A 254 13.56 28.64 -26.35
CA LYS A 254 12.80 29.21 -25.23
C LYS A 254 13.51 30.43 -24.63
N ARG A 255 14.84 30.41 -24.51
CA ARG A 255 15.66 31.57 -24.13
C ARG A 255 15.44 32.74 -25.08
N LEU A 256 15.51 32.51 -26.39
CA LEU A 256 15.28 33.54 -27.42
C LEU A 256 13.86 34.12 -27.34
N GLN A 257 12.85 33.26 -27.17
CA GLN A 257 11.46 33.68 -26.98
C GLN A 257 11.27 34.50 -25.69
N MET A 258 11.99 34.16 -24.62
CA MET A 258 11.94 34.88 -23.35
C MET A 258 12.64 36.24 -23.41
N ILE A 259 13.75 36.35 -24.16
CA ILE A 259 14.42 37.62 -24.48
C ILE A 259 13.45 38.52 -25.28
N LYS A 260 12.81 37.98 -26.32
CA LYS A 260 11.83 38.70 -27.14
C LYS A 260 10.63 39.22 -26.33
N ASN A 261 10.26 38.50 -25.27
CA ASN A 261 9.16 38.86 -24.36
C ASN A 261 9.58 39.76 -23.19
N GLY A 262 10.82 40.28 -23.20
CA GLY A 262 11.31 41.21 -22.16
C GLY A 262 11.40 40.61 -20.75
N LYS A 263 11.55 39.27 -20.62
CA LYS A 263 11.63 38.58 -19.33
C LYS A 263 13.09 38.38 -18.89
N TRP A 264 13.40 38.81 -17.67
CA TRP A 264 14.74 38.99 -17.08
C TRP A 264 15.20 37.82 -16.19
N TYR A 265 16.49 37.44 -16.19
CA TYR A 265 17.06 36.39 -15.30
C TYR A 265 18.54 36.62 -14.90
N VAL A 266 18.96 35.94 -13.80
CA VAL A 266 20.28 35.99 -13.15
C VAL A 266 21.24 34.92 -13.71
N ILE A 267 22.51 35.28 -13.91
CA ILE A 267 23.63 34.33 -14.01
C ILE A 267 24.32 34.33 -12.64
N ARG A 268 24.37 33.19 -11.94
CA ARG A 268 25.21 33.05 -10.74
C ARG A 268 26.49 32.33 -11.14
N ASN A 269 27.59 33.05 -10.98
CA ASN A 269 28.98 32.63 -11.16
C ASN A 269 29.24 32.02 -12.55
N VAL A 270 29.93 32.80 -13.39
CA VAL A 270 30.54 32.26 -14.60
C VAL A 270 31.85 31.62 -14.16
N PHE A 271 31.93 30.31 -14.30
CA PHE A 271 33.17 29.56 -14.10
C PHE A 271 33.73 29.19 -15.47
N ASP A 272 35.05 29.16 -15.59
CA ASP A 272 35.70 28.69 -16.81
C ASP A 272 35.72 27.14 -16.86
N ALA A 273 36.34 26.59 -17.90
CA ALA A 273 36.49 25.14 -18.05
C ALA A 273 37.31 24.48 -16.91
N ASN A 274 38.05 25.27 -16.13
CA ASN A 274 38.89 24.84 -15.00
C ASN A 274 38.26 25.11 -13.63
N ILE A 275 36.98 25.52 -13.59
CA ILE A 275 36.20 25.79 -12.37
C ILE A 275 36.69 27.05 -11.62
N GLU A 276 37.50 27.90 -12.26
CA GLU A 276 37.88 29.19 -11.69
C GLU A 276 36.77 30.23 -11.90
N MET A 277 36.45 30.98 -10.85
CA MET A 277 35.33 31.95 -10.86
C MET A 277 35.74 33.23 -11.59
N ILE A 278 35.17 33.47 -12.77
CA ILE A 278 35.52 34.60 -13.64
C ILE A 278 34.79 35.89 -13.25
N LEU A 279 33.63 35.79 -12.58
CA LEU A 279 32.84 36.97 -12.15
C LEU A 279 32.24 36.76 -10.74
N PRO A 280 32.64 37.58 -9.74
CA PRO A 280 32.07 37.53 -8.39
C PRO A 280 30.65 38.11 -8.33
N SER A 281 29.87 37.59 -7.37
CA SER A 281 28.41 37.62 -7.26
C SER A 281 27.74 39.00 -7.08
N ALA A 282 28.48 40.10 -7.07
CA ALA A 282 27.98 41.42 -6.70
C ALA A 282 27.79 42.35 -7.92
N TYR A 283 26.94 41.96 -8.87
CA TYR A 283 26.26 42.91 -9.73
C TYR A 283 24.74 42.70 -9.58
N VAL A 284 24.15 43.44 -8.64
CA VAL A 284 22.72 43.33 -8.31
C VAL A 284 21.90 44.14 -9.30
N ARG A 285 20.90 43.51 -9.94
CA ARG A 285 19.70 44.19 -10.48
C ARG A 285 18.42 43.43 -10.11
N LYS A 286 17.28 44.15 -10.10
CA LYS A 286 16.00 43.79 -9.44
C LYS A 286 15.44 42.38 -9.74
N ILE A 287 14.89 41.76 -8.68
CA ILE A 287 14.43 40.36 -8.58
C ILE A 287 12.96 40.21 -9.06
N SER A 288 12.59 39.04 -9.62
CA SER A 288 11.19 38.77 -9.95
C SER A 288 10.32 38.44 -8.72
N PRO A 289 9.04 38.85 -8.70
CA PRO A 289 8.14 38.67 -7.53
C PRO A 289 7.93 37.21 -7.09
N GLY A 290 8.05 36.24 -8.01
CA GLY A 290 7.84 34.82 -7.70
C GLY A 290 8.98 34.13 -6.95
N LEU A 291 10.15 34.77 -6.87
CA LEU A 291 11.27 34.29 -6.04
C LEU A 291 11.16 34.77 -4.60
N TYR A 292 10.53 35.92 -4.34
CA TYR A 292 10.27 36.41 -2.97
C TYR A 292 9.47 35.43 -2.11
N THR A 293 8.55 34.67 -2.73
CA THR A 293 7.66 33.75 -2.02
C THR A 293 8.30 32.40 -1.66
N LYS A 294 9.53 32.12 -2.09
CA LYS A 294 10.19 30.81 -1.89
C LYS A 294 11.51 30.88 -1.11
N THR A 295 11.98 32.06 -0.73
CA THR A 295 13.39 32.28 -0.34
C THR A 295 13.68 32.40 1.14
N LYS A 296 12.71 32.38 2.06
CA LYS A 296 13.08 32.48 3.48
C LYS A 296 13.49 31.16 4.12
N GLU A 297 12.90 30.03 3.72
CA GLU A 297 13.05 28.76 4.48
C GLU A 297 13.36 27.51 3.63
N ASN A 298 13.16 27.54 2.30
CA ASN A 298 13.11 26.31 1.48
C ASN A 298 14.32 26.06 0.57
N TYR A 299 15.40 26.83 0.69
CA TYR A 299 16.64 26.61 -0.07
C TYR A 299 17.84 26.34 0.85
N LEU A 300 17.68 25.42 1.78
CA LEU A 300 18.82 24.70 2.39
C LEU A 300 19.15 23.49 1.50
N GLY A 301 19.67 23.75 0.31
CA GLY A 301 20.30 22.71 -0.50
C GLY A 301 21.72 22.47 0.01
N MET A 302 21.95 21.33 0.68
CA MET A 302 23.31 20.82 0.92
C MET A 302 23.99 20.56 -0.43
N SER A 303 25.18 21.13 -0.63
CA SER A 303 26.13 20.57 -1.60
C SER A 303 26.92 19.46 -0.91
N ALA A 304 27.53 18.56 -1.67
CA ALA A 304 28.35 17.47 -1.15
C ALA A 304 29.60 17.93 -0.35
N TYR A 305 29.89 19.24 -0.29
CA TYR A 305 31.12 19.78 0.32
C TYR A 305 30.91 20.95 1.31
N GLY A 306 29.69 21.21 1.80
CA GLY A 306 29.50 22.17 2.90
C GLY A 306 28.11 22.79 3.04
N LYS A 307 27.86 23.38 4.22
CA LYS A 307 26.64 24.15 4.54
C LYS A 307 26.78 25.59 4.04
N ASN A 308 25.77 26.09 3.34
CA ASN A 308 25.64 27.52 3.04
C ASN A 308 25.05 28.25 4.25
N ILE A 309 25.75 29.28 4.75
CA ILE A 309 25.22 30.23 5.74
C ILE A 309 24.92 31.54 4.99
N PHE A 310 23.77 32.14 5.26
CA PHE A 310 23.52 33.54 4.95
C PHE A 310 23.19 34.28 6.25
N LEU A 311 23.78 35.46 6.42
CA LEU A 311 23.35 36.51 7.36
C LEU A 311 22.11 37.23 6.79
#